data_AF-A0A7T3FWK4-F1
#
_entry.id   AF-A0A7T3FWK4-F1
#
_cell.length_a   1.000
_cell.length_b   1.000
_cell.length_c   1.000
_cell.angle_alpha   90.00
_cell.angle_beta   90.00
_cell.angle_gamma   90.00
#
_symmetry.space_group_name_H-M   'P 1'
#
loop_
_entity.id
_entity.type
_entity.pdbx_description
1 polymer ?
#
loop_
_entity_poly.entity_id
_entity_poly.type
_entity_poly.pdbx_seq_one_letter_code
_entity_poly.pdbx_strand_id
1 'polypeptide(L)'
;MSLKISIEEIIPETVYQETVYEQVVIGKTIDGTRFGMFDYDMHVPPNSIGETLEICINLFIPRERVTTTDRQVKGVQPNENNPDGWSDHEFYGELTSLEEISQSSYECEIDVGVGTVSIKSYKNLNQHLSVGDFVELEASRTDIAGLVRDN
;
A
#
# COMPACT_ATOMS: atom_id res chain seq x y z
N MET A 1 4.51 -9.81 2.99
CA MET A 1 4.16 -8.52 2.36
C MET A 1 3.90 -7.51 3.45
N SER A 2 4.83 -6.60 3.69
CA SER A 2 4.70 -5.63 4.76
C SER A 2 5.66 -4.46 4.59
N LEU A 3 5.27 -3.30 5.12
CA LEU A 3 6.13 -2.16 5.36
C LEU A 3 6.31 -1.96 6.85
N LYS A 4 7.54 -1.62 7.27
CA LYS A 4 7.80 -1.15 8.63
C LYS A 4 7.51 0.34 8.71
N ILE A 5 6.45 0.71 9.42
CA ILE A 5 5.90 2.07 9.48
C ILE A 5 5.88 2.56 10.92
N SER A 6 6.48 3.72 11.17
CA SER A 6 6.31 4.46 12.42
C SER A 6 5.02 5.25 12.34
N ILE A 7 4.07 4.97 13.23
CA ILE A 7 2.76 5.62 13.26
C ILE A 7 2.91 7.00 13.87
N GLU A 8 2.63 8.04 13.09
CA GLU A 8 2.76 9.43 13.54
C GLU A 8 1.40 10.02 13.95
N GLU A 9 0.34 9.65 13.25
CA GLU A 9 -1.00 10.18 13.49
C GLU A 9 -2.08 9.21 13.00
N ILE A 10 -3.26 9.26 13.63
CA ILE A 10 -4.45 8.53 13.21
C ILE A 10 -5.61 9.51 13.20
N ILE A 11 -6.26 9.67 12.05
CA ILE A 11 -7.34 10.62 11.82
C ILE A 11 -8.63 9.83 11.58
N PRO A 12 -9.69 10.01 12.40
CA PRO A 12 -10.99 9.41 12.13
C PRO A 12 -11.58 9.93 10.81
N GLU A 13 -12.01 9.03 9.92
CA GLU A 13 -12.58 9.39 8.61
C GLU A 13 -14.11 9.29 8.66
N THR A 14 -14.64 8.10 8.99
CA THR A 14 -16.08 7.86 9.10
C THR A 14 -16.47 7.67 10.56
N VAL A 15 -17.21 8.64 11.10
CA VAL A 15 -17.69 8.64 12.50
C VAL A 15 -19.21 8.69 12.53
N TYR A 16 -19.83 7.70 13.17
CA TYR A 16 -21.27 7.67 13.41
C TYR A 16 -21.55 7.35 14.87
N GLN A 17 -22.34 8.21 15.53
CA GLN A 17 -22.66 8.08 16.96
C GLN A 17 -21.41 7.86 17.83
N GLU A 18 -20.39 8.70 17.65
CA GLU A 18 -19.10 8.65 18.38
C GLU A 18 -18.26 7.38 18.13
N THR A 19 -18.72 6.48 17.27
CA THR A 19 -17.99 5.28 16.85
C THR A 19 -17.24 5.58 15.55
N VAL A 20 -15.93 5.31 15.55
CA VAL A 20 -15.09 5.38 14.35
C VAL A 20 -15.18 4.05 13.61
N TYR A 21 -15.51 4.10 12.33
CA TYR A 21 -15.63 2.92 11.47
C TYR A 21 -14.47 2.81 10.48
N GLU A 22 -13.89 3.95 10.11
CA GLU A 22 -12.79 4.03 9.15
C GLU A 22 -11.86 5.14 9.62
N GLN A 23 -10.56 4.99 9.37
CA GLN A 23 -9.56 5.97 9.75
C GLN A 23 -8.45 6.07 8.70
N VAL A 24 -7.74 7.20 8.73
CA VAL A 24 -6.50 7.40 7.98
C VAL A 24 -5.34 7.30 8.95
N VAL A 25 -4.40 6.42 8.66
CA VAL A 25 -3.17 6.24 9.44
C VAL A 25 -2.05 6.96 8.69
N ILE A 26 -1.47 7.98 9.31
CA ILE A 26 -0.32 8.67 8.75
C ILE A 26 0.93 8.09 9.40
N GLY A 27 1.82 7.59 8.55
CA GLY A 27 3.01 6.90 9.00
C GLY A 27 4.26 7.28 8.21
N LYS A 28 5.40 6.92 8.78
CA LYS A 28 6.72 7.14 8.19
C LYS A 28 7.49 5.83 8.02
N THR A 29 7.97 5.58 6.82
CA THR A 29 8.84 4.45 6.45
C THR A 29 10.26 4.62 7.01
N ILE A 30 11.07 3.57 6.91
CA ILE A 30 12.47 3.57 7.37
C ILE A 30 13.39 4.56 6.62
N ASP A 31 13.04 4.95 5.39
CA ASP A 31 13.77 5.95 4.60
C ASP A 31 13.28 7.38 4.88
N GLY A 32 12.29 7.54 5.75
CA GLY A 32 11.73 8.83 6.16
C GLY A 32 10.56 9.30 5.31
N THR A 33 10.14 8.55 4.29
CA THR A 33 8.94 8.86 3.49
C THR A 33 7.70 8.81 4.37
N ARG A 34 6.92 9.90 4.35
CA ARG A 34 5.70 10.05 5.15
C ARG A 34 4.48 10.07 4.22
N PHE A 35 3.49 9.23 4.50
CA PHE A 35 2.27 9.15 3.70
C PHE A 35 1.08 8.62 4.52
N GLY A 36 -0.14 8.84 4.03
CA GLY A 36 -1.36 8.33 4.64
C GLY A 36 -1.78 6.98 4.06
N MET A 37 -2.45 6.18 4.88
CA MET A 37 -2.99 4.87 4.49
C MET A 37 -4.42 4.75 5.02
N PHE A 38 -5.31 4.17 4.22
CA PHE A 38 -6.70 3.95 4.61
C PHE A 38 -6.84 2.67 5.42
N ASP A 39 -7.37 2.77 6.63
CA ASP A 39 -7.61 1.65 7.53
C ASP A 39 -9.12 1.52 7.76
N TYR A 40 -9.78 0.86 6.81
CA TYR A 40 -11.23 0.70 6.80
C TYR A 40 -11.71 -0.42 7.73
N ASP A 41 -10.82 -1.32 8.14
CA ASP A 41 -11.09 -2.43 9.06
C ASP A 41 -10.56 -2.14 10.49
N MET A 42 -10.04 -0.93 10.73
CA MET A 42 -9.53 -0.45 12.03
C MET A 42 -8.43 -1.36 12.60
N HIS A 43 -7.53 -1.84 11.73
CA HIS A 43 -6.41 -2.70 12.09
C HIS A 43 -5.39 -2.04 13.01
N VAL A 44 -5.16 -0.74 12.86
CA VAL A 44 -4.18 0.02 13.67
C VAL A 44 -4.92 0.64 14.86
N PRO A 45 -4.68 0.17 16.09
CA PRO A 45 -5.39 0.70 17.23
C PRO A 45 -4.87 2.11 17.59
N PRO A 46 -5.73 3.02 18.11
CA PRO A 46 -5.36 4.41 18.39
C PRO A 46 -4.15 4.61 19.32
N ASN A 47 -3.87 3.64 20.20
CA ASN A 47 -2.74 3.69 21.13
C ASN A 47 -1.39 3.35 20.46
N SER A 48 -1.35 3.05 19.17
CA SER A 48 -0.12 2.76 18.43
C SER A 48 0.64 4.01 17.98
N ILE A 49 0.11 5.21 18.23
CA ILE A 49 0.78 6.47 17.86
C ILE A 49 2.14 6.53 18.59
N GLY A 50 3.21 6.73 17.82
CA GLY A 50 4.60 6.71 18.29
C GLY A 50 5.25 5.32 18.26
N GLU A 51 4.50 4.26 17.95
CA GLU A 51 5.03 2.91 17.76
C GLU A 51 5.43 2.67 16.30
N THR A 52 6.36 1.73 16.10
CA THR A 52 6.68 1.22 14.77
C THR A 52 6.04 -0.14 14.58
N LEU A 53 5.13 -0.24 13.62
CA LEU A 53 4.40 -1.46 13.27
C LEU A 53 4.87 -2.01 11.93
N GLU A 54 4.66 -3.30 11.74
CA GLU A 54 4.82 -3.95 10.44
C GLU A 54 3.43 -4.14 9.82
N ILE A 55 3.14 -3.37 8.77
CA ILE A 55 1.82 -3.17 8.20
C ILE A 55 1.74 -3.84 6.83
N CYS A 56 0.75 -4.69 6.61
CA CYS A 56 0.43 -5.24 5.31
C CYS A 56 -0.32 -4.18 4.50
N ILE A 57 0.22 -3.78 3.35
CA ILE A 57 -0.40 -2.77 2.47
C ILE A 57 -0.87 -3.43 1.18
N ASN A 58 -2.12 -3.16 0.82
CA ASN A 58 -2.72 -3.54 -0.46
C ASN A 58 -3.06 -2.26 -1.24
N LEU A 59 -2.64 -2.17 -2.50
CA LEU A 59 -2.90 -1.00 -3.34
C LEU A 59 -4.08 -1.27 -4.25
N PHE A 60 -5.08 -0.40 -4.17
CA PHE A 60 -6.20 -0.41 -5.09
C PHE A 60 -5.88 0.46 -6.31
N ILE A 61 -5.86 -0.17 -7.48
CA ILE A 61 -5.56 0.47 -8.76
C ILE A 61 -6.80 0.42 -9.67
N PRO A 62 -7.54 1.52 -9.88
CA PRO A 62 -8.87 1.49 -10.47
C PRO A 62 -8.84 1.22 -11.99
N ARG A 63 -7.66 1.30 -12.62
CA ARG A 63 -7.44 0.98 -14.03
C ARG A 63 -6.75 -0.36 -14.27
N GLU A 64 -6.42 -1.07 -13.20
CA GLU A 64 -5.85 -2.43 -13.11
C GLU A 64 -4.66 -2.76 -13.99
N ARG A 65 -4.21 -1.90 -14.90
CA ARG A 65 -3.00 -2.09 -15.70
C ARG A 65 -1.80 -1.56 -14.93
N VAL A 66 -0.89 -2.45 -14.61
CA VAL A 66 0.42 -2.12 -14.08
C VAL A 66 1.34 -1.74 -15.23
N THR A 67 2.00 -0.58 -15.11
CA THR A 67 2.95 -0.10 -16.11
C THR A 67 4.33 -0.65 -15.79
N THR A 68 4.95 -1.33 -16.75
CA THR A 68 6.37 -1.69 -16.65
C THR A 68 7.24 -0.49 -17.04
N THR A 69 8.42 -0.39 -16.43
CA THR A 69 9.38 0.68 -16.67
C THR A 69 10.79 0.13 -16.74
N ASP A 70 11.64 0.75 -17.57
CA ASP A 70 13.06 0.41 -17.63
C ASP A 70 13.86 1.03 -16.46
N ARG A 71 13.21 1.90 -15.68
CA ARG A 71 13.82 2.56 -14.52
C ARG A 71 13.89 1.59 -13.34
N GLN A 72 15.10 1.24 -12.93
CA GLN A 72 15.34 0.42 -11.74
C GLN A 72 15.26 1.26 -10.46
N VAL A 73 14.08 1.82 -10.20
CA VAL A 73 13.80 2.67 -9.03
C VAL A 73 12.82 1.96 -8.10
N LYS A 74 13.08 2.07 -6.80
CA LYS A 74 12.22 1.57 -5.73
C LYS A 74 11.85 2.73 -4.82
N GLY A 75 10.61 2.81 -4.39
CA GLY A 75 10.17 3.80 -3.41
C GLY A 75 8.68 4.06 -3.42
N VAL A 76 8.28 4.92 -2.50
CA VAL A 76 6.93 5.48 -2.41
C VAL A 76 7.05 6.98 -2.61
N GLN A 77 6.23 7.54 -3.48
CA GLN A 77 6.11 8.98 -3.66
C GLN A 77 4.70 9.39 -3.20
N PRO A 78 4.59 10.08 -2.05
CA PRO A 78 3.31 10.58 -1.57
C PRO A 78 2.70 11.56 -2.58
N ASN A 79 1.37 11.64 -2.59
CA ASN A 79 0.62 12.56 -3.43
C ASN A 79 1.02 14.00 -3.09
N GLU A 80 1.55 14.75 -4.05
CA GLU A 80 2.04 16.12 -3.82
C GLU A 80 0.96 17.07 -3.30
N ASN A 81 -0.31 16.85 -3.67
CA ASN A 81 -1.43 17.70 -3.27
C ASN A 81 -2.00 17.31 -1.89
N ASN A 82 -1.86 16.04 -1.51
CA ASN A 82 -2.37 15.52 -0.24
C ASN A 82 -1.51 14.36 0.27
N PRO A 83 -0.28 14.64 0.74
CA PRO A 83 0.66 13.59 1.13
C PRO A 83 0.16 12.76 2.32
N ASP A 84 -0.71 13.34 3.15
CA ASP A 84 -1.27 12.73 4.36
C ASP A 84 -2.60 12.03 4.10
N GLY A 85 -3.15 12.20 2.89
CA GLY A 85 -4.28 11.41 2.42
C GLY A 85 -3.87 9.97 2.13
N TRP A 86 -4.84 9.15 1.75
CA TRP A 86 -4.62 7.73 1.44
C TRP A 86 -4.63 7.42 -0.05
N SER A 87 -4.82 8.44 -0.91
CA SER A 87 -5.04 8.30 -2.34
C SER A 87 -3.91 8.90 -3.18
N ASP A 88 -3.82 8.38 -4.40
CA ASP A 88 -2.99 8.87 -5.51
C ASP A 88 -1.51 8.97 -5.13
N HIS A 89 -1.06 8.05 -4.28
CA HIS A 89 0.35 7.82 -4.03
C HIS A 89 0.93 6.97 -5.14
N GLU A 90 2.14 7.30 -5.56
CA GLU A 90 2.86 6.53 -6.56
C GLU A 90 3.80 5.54 -5.88
N PHE A 91 3.84 4.32 -6.42
CA PHE A 91 4.70 3.26 -5.95
C PHE A 91 5.57 2.78 -7.11
N TYR A 92 6.86 2.66 -6.81
CA TYR A 92 7.89 2.22 -7.74
C TYR A 92 8.57 1.00 -7.15
N GLY A 93 8.72 -0.05 -7.93
CA GLY A 93 9.36 -1.24 -7.40
C GLY A 93 9.57 -2.37 -8.37
N GLU A 94 10.11 -3.45 -7.84
CA GLU A 94 10.34 -4.69 -8.58
C GLU A 94 9.24 -5.69 -8.24
N LEU A 95 8.64 -6.30 -9.26
CA LEU A 95 7.67 -7.38 -9.08
C LEU A 95 8.39 -8.62 -8.54
N THR A 96 8.11 -9.01 -7.30
CA THR A 96 8.76 -10.14 -6.62
C THR A 96 7.90 -11.40 -6.62
N SER A 97 6.58 -11.25 -6.74
CA SER A 97 5.64 -12.34 -6.86
C SER A 97 4.52 -12.01 -7.84
N LEU A 98 4.03 -13.03 -8.53
CA LEU A 98 2.89 -12.98 -9.44
C LEU A 98 2.15 -14.31 -9.34
N GLU A 99 1.07 -14.34 -8.55
CA GLU A 99 0.28 -15.53 -8.27
C GLU A 99 -1.11 -15.43 -8.90
N GLU A 100 -1.55 -16.48 -9.59
CA GLU A 100 -2.93 -16.56 -10.11
C GLU A 100 -3.89 -16.97 -8.99
N ILE A 101 -4.63 -15.99 -8.46
CA ILE A 101 -5.61 -16.21 -7.40
C ILE A 101 -7.01 -16.55 -7.94
N SER A 102 -7.27 -16.29 -9.22
CA SER A 102 -8.49 -16.69 -9.90
C SER A 102 -8.29 -16.76 -11.41
N GLN A 103 -9.27 -17.30 -12.14
CA GLN A 103 -9.24 -17.33 -13.61
C GLN A 103 -9.05 -15.95 -14.27
N SER A 104 -9.40 -14.87 -13.56
CA SER A 104 -9.38 -13.50 -14.08
C SER A 104 -8.40 -12.58 -13.37
N SER A 105 -7.68 -13.03 -12.34
CA SER A 105 -6.92 -12.12 -11.47
C SER A 105 -5.59 -12.70 -11.02
N TYR A 106 -4.61 -11.81 -10.94
CA TYR A 106 -3.35 -12.03 -10.24
C TYR A 106 -3.36 -11.30 -8.90
N GLU A 107 -2.67 -11.89 -7.93
CA GLU A 107 -2.11 -11.18 -6.78
C GLU A 107 -0.62 -10.98 -7.06
N CYS A 108 -0.16 -9.74 -7.00
CA CYS A 108 1.22 -9.39 -7.27
C CYS A 108 1.84 -8.75 -6.03
N GLU A 109 3.12 -9.01 -5.81
CA GLU A 109 3.90 -8.38 -4.75
C GLU A 109 4.99 -7.52 -5.36
N ILE A 110 5.13 -6.29 -4.86
CA ILE A 110 6.09 -5.31 -5.36
C ILE A 110 7.03 -4.92 -4.22
N ASP A 111 8.33 -5.14 -4.40
CA ASP A 111 9.36 -4.63 -3.52
C ASP A 111 9.65 -3.15 -3.85
N VAL A 112 9.23 -2.28 -2.94
CA VAL A 112 9.39 -0.81 -3.03
C VAL A 112 10.60 -0.32 -2.24
N GLY A 113 11.52 -1.22 -1.87
CA GLY A 113 12.79 -0.91 -1.20
C GLY A 113 12.70 -0.77 0.31
N VAL A 114 11.63 -0.13 0.81
CA VAL A 114 11.31 -0.03 2.25
C VAL A 114 10.49 -1.21 2.78
N GLY A 115 10.17 -2.16 1.89
CA GLY A 115 9.37 -3.34 2.16
C GLY A 115 8.57 -3.74 0.92
N THR A 116 7.54 -4.55 1.13
CA THR A 116 6.73 -5.11 0.03
C THR A 116 5.27 -4.73 0.18
N VAL A 117 4.65 -4.30 -0.91
CA VAL A 117 3.22 -4.01 -1.02
C VAL A 117 2.56 -5.03 -1.95
N SER A 118 1.26 -5.28 -1.79
CA SER A 118 0.51 -6.17 -2.67
C SER A 118 -0.49 -5.41 -3.54
N ILE A 119 -0.81 -5.99 -4.68
CA ILE A 119 -1.88 -5.53 -5.57
C ILE A 119 -2.69 -6.72 -6.06
N LYS A 120 -3.99 -6.52 -6.24
CA LYS A 120 -4.83 -7.42 -7.04
C LYS A 120 -5.09 -6.77 -8.38
N SER A 121 -4.83 -7.51 -9.46
CA SER A 121 -4.93 -6.98 -10.83
C SER A 121 -5.57 -7.98 -11.78
N TYR A 122 -6.31 -7.48 -12.78
CA TYR A 122 -6.93 -8.35 -13.77
C TYR A 122 -5.88 -8.97 -14.70
N LYS A 123 -5.98 -10.29 -14.85
CA LYS A 123 -5.08 -11.09 -15.68
C LYS A 123 -5.05 -10.61 -17.12
N ASN A 124 -6.19 -10.28 -17.73
CA ASN A 124 -6.27 -9.83 -19.12
C ASN A 124 -5.55 -8.50 -19.40
N LEU A 125 -5.33 -7.66 -18.38
CA LEU A 125 -4.64 -6.37 -18.51
C LEU A 125 -3.15 -6.46 -18.20
N ASN A 126 -2.71 -7.57 -17.59
CA ASN A 126 -1.37 -7.73 -17.01
C ASN A 126 -0.67 -9.03 -17.45
N GLN A 127 -1.08 -9.63 -18.58
CA GLN A 127 -0.45 -10.84 -19.11
C GLN A 127 1.02 -10.64 -19.50
N HIS A 128 1.44 -9.39 -19.69
CA HIS A 128 2.82 -9.02 -20.01
C HIS A 128 3.75 -9.00 -18.79
N LEU A 129 3.22 -9.01 -17.57
CA LEU A 129 4.03 -8.93 -16.36
C LEU A 129 4.80 -10.23 -16.11
N SER A 130 6.02 -10.09 -15.63
CA SER A 130 6.88 -11.17 -15.17
C SER A 130 7.57 -10.78 -13.86
N VAL A 131 7.84 -11.76 -13.00
CA VAL A 131 8.68 -11.53 -11.81
C VAL A 131 10.05 -11.00 -12.26
N GLY A 132 10.53 -9.96 -11.58
CA GLY A 132 11.74 -9.20 -11.92
C GLY A 132 11.46 -7.94 -12.75
N ASP A 133 10.24 -7.76 -13.28
CA ASP A 133 9.87 -6.51 -13.95
C ASP A 133 9.87 -5.35 -12.96
N PHE A 134 10.42 -4.20 -13.37
CA PHE A 134 10.23 -2.95 -12.65
C PHE A 134 8.91 -2.31 -13.09
N VAL A 135 8.16 -1.84 -12.11
CA VAL A 135 6.81 -1.30 -12.29
C VAL A 135 6.65 0.05 -11.63
N GLU A 136 5.72 0.82 -12.19
CA GLU A 136 5.28 2.13 -11.71
C GLU A 136 3.75 2.13 -11.73
N LEU A 137 3.16 2.53 -10.60
CA LEU A 137 1.72 2.62 -10.47
C LEU A 137 1.30 3.75 -9.53
N GLU A 138 0.16 4.36 -9.85
CA GLU A 138 -0.55 5.30 -9.00
C GLU A 138 -1.71 4.54 -8.34
N ALA A 139 -1.68 4.43 -7.01
CA ALA A 139 -2.73 3.79 -6.25
C ALA A 139 -3.84 4.78 -5.98
N SER A 140 -5.07 4.53 -6.46
CA SER A 140 -6.18 5.41 -6.06
C SER A 140 -6.51 5.28 -4.59
N ARG A 141 -6.11 4.17 -3.96
CA ARG A 141 -6.19 3.97 -2.52
C ARG A 141 -5.09 3.06 -2.02
N THR A 142 -4.48 3.45 -0.92
CA THR A 142 -3.45 2.70 -0.19
C THR A 142 -4.09 2.10 1.05
N ASP A 143 -4.48 0.82 1.00
CA ASP A 143 -5.22 0.16 2.07
C ASP A 143 -4.30 -0.56 3.05
N ILE A 144 -4.58 -0.42 4.34
CA ILE A 144 -4.06 -1.32 5.37
C ILE A 144 -4.88 -2.60 5.31
N ALA A 145 -4.23 -3.70 4.97
CA ALA A 145 -4.84 -5.04 4.90
C ALA A 145 -4.64 -5.86 6.19
N GLY A 146 -3.85 -5.34 7.13
CA GLY A 146 -3.59 -5.97 8.41
C GLY A 146 -2.23 -5.62 9.01
N LEU A 147 -1.92 -6.25 10.13
CA LEU A 147 -0.63 -6.16 10.81
C LEU A 147 0.06 -7.51 10.79
N VAL A 148 1.38 -7.53 10.60
CA VAL A 148 2.19 -8.70 10.86
C VAL A 148 2.27 -8.86 12.38
N ARG A 149 1.76 -9.97 12.91
CA ARG A 149 1.89 -10.30 14.33
C ARG A 149 3.13 -11.16 14.50
N ASP A 150 4.00 -10.77 15.43
CA ASP A 150 5.04 -11.67 15.93
C ASP A 150 4.34 -12.89 16.56
N ASN A 151 4.56 -14.07 15.98
CA ASN A 151 4.14 -15.36 16.55
C ASN A 151 5.15 -15.85 17.59
#